data_AF-F8THG8-F1
#
_entry.id   AF-F8THG8-F1
#
_cell.length_a   1.000
_cell.length_b   1.000
_cell.length_c   1.000
_cell.angle_alpha   90.00
_cell.angle_beta   90.00
_cell.angle_gamma   90.00
#
_symmetry.space_group_name_H-M   'P 1'
#
loop_
_entity.id
_entity.type
_entity.pdbx_description
1 polymer ?
#
loop_
_entity_poly.entity_id
_entity_poly.type
_entity_poly.pdbx_seq_one_letter_code
_entity_poly.pdbx_strand_id
1 'polypeptide(L)'
;PKAPRGICGADAHAIAGRNYLRAVAGGCAAHSDHGREICHTLYHTKEEGPYVVRDADKLLRLATEWEIETEGRDIYDIAHEVALAGLNEYGKPFGTQRFLSRATEERQKLWEELDIAPRAVDREIATAMHMTHMGNTADAAALVHQSLRTGMADGWGGSMMGTEFSDIMFGTPSETQTEADLGVIEKDKVNIIVHGHDPAMSETIVLASEDRAILDHARSVGAKGINIAGLCCTANEVTMRHGVRMAGNFLQQENVLLTGAVELIVVDVQCIFPAIAPLSECFHTHFVTTSEIARIPGAIHVSFEAERAYEQAKELLTMAIDNFTKRDEAKILIPQNKQNASVGYSCETIRKELDGVINSHVDVRDTYKPLIECITSGVLRGAVAMVGCNNPKVRPDYSHIEIMKELIANDIIIITTGCSAQAAAKAGLMNKEAAELCGEGLKRVCKLADI
;
A
#
# COMPACT_ATOMS: atom_id res chain seq x y z
N PRO A 1 8.60 -38.42 -15.24
CA PRO A 1 7.62 -38.01 -16.29
C PRO A 1 7.82 -38.84 -17.57
N LYS A 2 6.75 -39.15 -18.31
CA LYS A 2 6.83 -39.95 -19.57
C LYS A 2 7.58 -39.22 -20.69
N ALA A 3 7.66 -37.89 -20.63
CA ALA A 3 8.53 -37.07 -21.48
C ALA A 3 9.38 -36.15 -20.59
N PRO A 4 10.73 -36.20 -20.66
CA PRO A 4 11.60 -35.40 -19.80
C PRO A 4 11.76 -33.93 -20.26
N ARG A 5 11.30 -33.59 -21.48
CA ARG A 5 11.44 -32.27 -22.10
C ARG A 5 10.18 -31.89 -22.87
N GLY A 6 9.95 -30.59 -23.02
CA GLY A 6 8.98 -30.04 -23.97
C GLY A 6 9.48 -30.13 -25.42
N ILE A 7 8.64 -29.72 -26.38
CA ILE A 7 8.92 -29.82 -27.82
C ILE A 7 10.22 -29.09 -28.20
N CYS A 8 10.46 -27.90 -27.65
CA CYS A 8 11.67 -27.10 -27.93
C CYS A 8 12.92 -27.58 -27.18
N GLY A 9 12.84 -28.70 -26.44
CA GLY A 9 13.96 -29.26 -25.70
C GLY A 9 14.17 -28.70 -24.28
N ALA A 10 13.33 -27.78 -23.82
CA ALA A 10 13.35 -27.28 -22.44
C ALA A 10 12.93 -28.38 -21.45
N ASP A 11 13.69 -28.55 -20.36
CA ASP A 11 13.36 -29.48 -19.28
C ASP A 11 12.43 -28.84 -18.23
N ALA A 12 12.11 -29.58 -17.18
CA ALA A 12 11.24 -29.11 -16.11
C ALA A 12 11.81 -27.89 -15.35
N HIS A 13 13.13 -27.79 -15.21
CA HIS A 13 13.77 -26.70 -14.48
C HIS A 13 13.72 -25.39 -15.28
N ALA A 14 14.01 -25.45 -16.58
CA ALA A 14 13.86 -24.32 -17.48
C ALA A 14 12.41 -23.80 -17.49
N ILE A 15 11.43 -24.70 -17.58
CA ILE A 15 10.01 -24.33 -17.58
C ILE A 15 9.62 -23.68 -16.26
N ALA A 16 9.99 -24.27 -15.13
CA ALA A 16 9.70 -23.73 -13.80
C ALA A 16 10.36 -22.35 -13.59
N GLY A 17 11.64 -22.20 -13.94
CA GLY A 17 12.36 -20.93 -13.84
C GLY A 17 11.74 -19.83 -14.69
N ARG A 18 11.28 -20.14 -15.91
CA ARG A 18 10.61 -19.16 -16.78
C ARG A 18 9.27 -18.72 -16.21
N ASN A 19 8.49 -19.66 -15.70
CA ASN A 19 7.20 -19.35 -15.08
C ASN A 19 7.38 -18.50 -13.80
N TYR A 20 8.37 -18.83 -12.98
CA TYR A 20 8.71 -18.05 -11.80
C TYR A 20 9.15 -16.62 -12.16
N LEU A 21 10.07 -16.47 -13.11
CA LEU A 21 10.53 -15.16 -13.56
C LEU A 21 9.39 -14.30 -14.13
N ARG A 22 8.45 -14.89 -14.87
CA ARG A 22 7.25 -14.16 -15.33
C ARG A 22 6.33 -13.74 -14.20
N ALA A 23 6.18 -14.54 -13.15
CA ALA A 23 5.40 -14.16 -11.98
C ALA A 23 6.05 -12.95 -11.27
N VAL A 24 7.38 -12.97 -11.12
CA VAL A 24 8.15 -11.85 -10.57
C VAL A 24 8.04 -10.61 -11.46
N ALA A 25 8.17 -10.75 -12.77
CA ALA A 25 8.01 -9.64 -13.72
C ALA A 25 6.59 -9.05 -13.68
N GLY A 26 5.56 -9.88 -13.52
CA GLY A 26 4.19 -9.43 -13.35
C GLY A 26 3.98 -8.63 -12.05
N GLY A 27 4.56 -9.10 -10.93
CA GLY A 27 4.53 -8.36 -9.67
C GLY A 27 5.30 -7.03 -9.74
N CYS A 28 6.51 -7.06 -10.30
CA CYS A 28 7.32 -5.86 -10.51
C CYS A 28 6.61 -4.85 -11.42
N ALA A 29 5.98 -5.29 -12.51
CA ALA A 29 5.21 -4.41 -13.39
C ALA A 29 4.02 -3.74 -12.69
N ALA A 30 3.33 -4.46 -11.79
CA ALA A 30 2.21 -3.89 -11.03
C ALA A 30 2.66 -2.72 -10.13
N HIS A 31 3.73 -2.91 -9.35
CA HIS A 31 4.28 -1.82 -8.52
C HIS A 31 5.03 -0.76 -9.33
N SER A 32 5.60 -1.14 -10.49
CA SER A 32 6.22 -0.19 -11.41
C SER A 32 5.21 0.82 -11.92
N ASP A 33 4.05 0.37 -12.40
CA ASP A 33 3.05 1.29 -12.96
C ASP A 33 2.41 2.15 -11.86
N HIS A 34 2.13 1.55 -10.70
CA HIS A 34 1.69 2.29 -9.52
C HIS A 34 2.67 3.42 -9.15
N GLY A 35 3.95 3.11 -8.97
CA GLY A 35 4.95 4.13 -8.62
C GLY A 35 5.13 5.18 -9.72
N ARG A 36 4.99 4.80 -11.00
CA ARG A 36 5.09 5.73 -12.14
C ARG A 36 3.94 6.72 -12.15
N GLU A 37 2.71 6.26 -11.93
CA GLU A 37 1.54 7.15 -11.86
C GLU A 37 1.70 8.16 -10.72
N ILE A 38 2.20 7.75 -9.55
CA ILE A 38 2.55 8.67 -8.46
C ILE A 38 3.61 9.70 -8.88
N CYS A 39 4.61 9.31 -9.68
CA CYS A 39 5.57 10.28 -10.23
C CYS A 39 4.88 11.27 -11.18
N HIS A 40 3.95 10.79 -12.03
CA HIS A 40 3.16 11.68 -12.88
C HIS A 40 2.29 12.62 -12.06
N THR A 41 1.63 12.17 -10.99
CA THR A 41 0.87 13.03 -10.10
C THR A 41 1.75 14.11 -9.47
N LEU A 42 2.94 13.74 -8.95
CA LEU A 42 3.88 14.70 -8.35
C LEU A 42 4.32 15.77 -9.36
N TYR A 43 4.59 15.36 -10.60
CA TYR A 43 4.98 16.27 -11.68
C TYR A 43 3.89 17.31 -12.01
N HIS A 44 2.62 17.01 -11.77
CA HIS A 44 1.50 17.93 -12.04
C HIS A 44 1.01 18.69 -10.79
N THR A 45 1.71 18.58 -9.66
CA THR A 45 1.37 19.33 -8.44
C THR A 45 1.52 20.84 -8.64
N LYS A 46 0.62 21.61 -8.01
CA LYS A 46 0.62 23.09 -8.00
C LYS A 46 -0.20 23.59 -6.80
N GLU A 47 0.05 24.83 -6.36
CA GLU A 47 -0.58 25.40 -5.14
C GLU A 47 -2.11 25.34 -5.12
N GLU A 48 -2.77 25.69 -6.23
CA GLU A 48 -4.23 25.64 -6.39
C GLU A 48 -4.68 24.38 -7.16
N GLY A 49 -3.94 23.27 -7.02
CA GLY A 49 -4.21 22.00 -7.69
C GLY A 49 -5.00 21.00 -6.83
N PRO A 50 -5.51 19.91 -7.45
CA PRO A 50 -6.11 18.81 -6.71
C PRO A 50 -5.09 18.06 -5.82
N TYR A 51 -3.81 18.15 -6.18
CA TYR A 51 -2.69 17.63 -5.41
C TYR A 51 -1.63 18.70 -5.22
N VAL A 52 -1.07 18.74 -4.01
CA VAL A 52 -0.11 19.76 -3.55
C VAL A 52 1.08 19.07 -2.89
N VAL A 53 2.17 19.80 -2.67
CA VAL A 53 3.26 19.33 -1.81
C VAL A 53 2.85 19.53 -0.35
N ARG A 54 2.58 18.43 0.37
CA ARG A 54 2.20 18.47 1.80
C ARG A 54 3.40 18.33 2.73
N ASP A 55 4.41 17.56 2.33
CA ASP A 55 5.64 17.38 3.11
C ASP A 55 6.84 17.96 2.35
N ALA A 56 7.02 19.28 2.50
CA ALA A 56 8.11 20.01 1.86
C ALA A 56 9.48 19.58 2.40
N ASP A 57 9.60 19.25 3.69
CA ASP A 57 10.86 18.82 4.30
C ASP A 57 11.33 17.48 3.70
N LYS A 58 10.41 16.53 3.51
CA LYS A 58 10.71 15.26 2.84
C LYS A 58 11.12 15.46 1.39
N LEU A 59 10.43 16.33 0.66
CA LEU A 59 10.79 16.68 -0.72
C LEU A 59 12.22 17.25 -0.79
N LEU A 60 12.54 18.23 0.06
CA LEU A 60 13.85 18.88 0.08
C LEU A 60 14.98 17.92 0.49
N ARG A 61 14.72 17.02 1.44
CA ARG A 61 15.66 15.97 1.85
C ARG A 61 15.93 14.99 0.71
N LEU A 62 14.90 14.56 -0.02
CA LEU A 62 15.06 13.68 -1.16
C LEU A 62 15.75 14.38 -2.34
N ALA A 63 15.41 15.63 -2.62
CA ALA A 63 16.11 16.46 -3.61
C ALA A 63 17.61 16.55 -3.29
N THR A 64 17.96 16.77 -2.02
CA THR A 64 19.36 16.79 -1.55
C THR A 64 20.04 15.42 -1.70
N GLU A 65 19.38 14.32 -1.30
CA GLU A 65 19.86 12.94 -1.52
C GLU A 65 20.15 12.68 -3.00
N TRP A 66 19.40 13.33 -3.87
CA TRP A 66 19.47 13.23 -5.31
C TRP A 66 20.26 14.35 -5.98
N GLU A 67 21.02 15.13 -5.22
CA GLU A 67 21.89 16.19 -5.75
C GLU A 67 21.14 17.21 -6.64
N ILE A 68 19.84 17.41 -6.39
CA ILE A 68 19.01 18.43 -7.03
C ILE A 68 19.11 19.71 -6.20
N GLU A 69 19.48 20.83 -6.84
CA GLU A 69 19.62 22.13 -6.18
C GLU A 69 18.27 22.61 -5.65
N THR A 70 18.23 23.11 -4.42
CA THR A 70 16.97 23.57 -3.76
C THR A 70 17.01 25.04 -3.31
N GLU A 71 18.19 25.64 -3.17
CA GLU A 71 18.34 26.98 -2.58
C GLU A 71 17.69 28.06 -3.46
N GLY A 72 16.77 28.83 -2.86
CA GLY A 72 16.11 29.96 -3.53
C GLY A 72 15.14 29.59 -4.67
N ARG A 73 14.81 28.30 -4.84
CA ARG A 73 13.88 27.82 -5.86
C ARG A 73 12.45 27.70 -5.33
N ASP A 74 11.49 27.77 -6.25
CA ASP A 74 10.10 27.45 -5.95
C ASP A 74 9.94 25.95 -5.60
N ILE A 75 9.06 25.65 -4.65
CA ILE A 75 8.88 24.28 -4.17
C ILE A 75 8.30 23.35 -5.25
N TYR A 76 7.47 23.87 -6.17
CA TYR A 76 6.90 23.09 -7.26
C TYR A 76 7.92 22.88 -8.38
N ASP A 77 8.79 23.84 -8.65
CA ASP A 77 9.94 23.62 -9.56
C ASP A 77 10.82 22.46 -9.07
N ILE A 78 11.07 22.39 -7.75
CA ILE A 78 11.81 21.28 -7.13
C ILE A 78 11.01 19.97 -7.24
N ALA A 79 9.70 20.00 -6.93
CA ALA A 79 8.82 18.83 -7.01
C ALA A 79 8.79 18.22 -8.42
N HIS A 80 8.69 19.07 -9.45
CA HIS A 80 8.66 18.63 -10.85
C HIS A 80 10.00 18.03 -11.27
N GLU A 81 11.13 18.61 -10.86
CA GLU A 81 12.45 18.05 -11.16
C GLU A 81 12.69 16.71 -10.44
N VAL A 82 12.30 16.60 -9.17
CA VAL A 82 12.34 15.33 -8.41
C VAL A 82 11.46 14.28 -9.09
N ALA A 83 10.25 14.65 -9.53
CA ALA A 83 9.37 13.76 -10.26
C ALA A 83 9.98 13.27 -11.59
N LEU A 84 10.60 14.17 -12.37
CA LEU A 84 11.31 13.81 -13.61
C LEU A 84 12.51 12.88 -13.34
N ALA A 85 13.26 13.14 -12.27
CA ALA A 85 14.35 12.26 -11.85
C ALA A 85 13.84 10.87 -11.47
N GLY A 86 12.69 10.78 -10.78
CA GLY A 86 12.01 9.52 -10.47
C GLY A 86 11.51 8.80 -11.73
N LEU A 87 10.85 9.51 -12.65
CA LEU A 87 10.42 8.96 -13.95
C LEU A 87 11.58 8.36 -14.75
N ASN A 88 12.76 8.96 -14.66
CA ASN A 88 13.97 8.43 -15.31
C ASN A 88 14.42 7.08 -14.72
N GLU A 89 14.12 6.75 -13.46
CA GLU A 89 14.43 5.42 -12.88
C GLU A 89 13.68 4.27 -13.57
N TYR A 90 12.58 4.55 -14.25
CA TYR A 90 11.81 3.54 -14.97
C TYR A 90 12.40 3.22 -16.34
N GLY A 91 13.08 4.17 -16.99
CA GLY A 91 13.51 4.06 -18.39
C GLY A 91 14.95 4.43 -18.69
N LYS A 92 15.79 4.78 -17.69
CA LYS A 92 17.16 5.27 -17.92
C LYS A 92 18.00 4.30 -18.79
N PRO A 93 18.83 4.83 -19.70
CA PRO A 93 19.64 4.00 -20.59
C PRO A 93 20.84 3.34 -19.90
N PHE A 94 21.40 3.98 -18.87
CA PHE A 94 22.64 3.56 -18.21
C PHE A 94 22.55 3.67 -16.69
N GLY A 95 23.43 2.97 -15.99
CA GLY A 95 23.51 2.96 -14.53
C GLY A 95 22.47 2.06 -13.86
N THR A 96 22.46 2.12 -12.53
CA THR A 96 21.58 1.37 -11.62
C THR A 96 20.60 2.32 -10.93
N GLN A 97 19.65 1.76 -10.17
CA GLN A 97 18.68 2.56 -9.43
C GLN A 97 19.32 3.42 -8.34
N ARG A 98 18.83 4.65 -8.17
CA ARG A 98 19.42 5.63 -7.24
C ARG A 98 19.30 5.18 -5.78
N PHE A 99 18.15 4.63 -5.39
CA PHE A 99 17.90 4.24 -4.00
C PHE A 99 18.71 3.05 -3.51
N LEU A 100 19.48 2.35 -4.38
CA LEU A 100 20.42 1.33 -3.91
C LEU A 100 21.47 1.94 -2.95
N SER A 101 21.75 3.23 -3.04
CA SER A 101 22.66 3.96 -2.15
C SER A 101 22.21 3.97 -0.68
N ARG A 102 20.91 3.76 -0.41
CA ARG A 102 20.35 3.67 0.95
C ARG A 102 20.69 2.36 1.65
N ALA A 103 21.10 1.32 0.92
CA ALA A 103 21.59 0.08 1.53
C ALA A 103 23.00 0.27 2.09
N THR A 104 23.46 -0.63 2.98
CA THR A 104 24.84 -0.58 3.48
C THR A 104 25.84 -0.78 2.35
N GLU A 105 27.05 -0.19 2.46
CA GLU A 105 28.09 -0.34 1.43
C GLU A 105 28.43 -1.80 1.14
N GLU A 106 28.45 -2.66 2.17
CA GLU A 106 28.67 -4.10 2.02
C GLU A 106 27.61 -4.73 1.11
N ARG A 107 26.34 -4.34 1.30
CA ARG A 107 25.23 -4.85 0.50
C ARG A 107 25.30 -4.37 -0.94
N GLN A 108 25.64 -3.10 -1.16
CA GLN A 108 25.82 -2.53 -2.49
C GLN A 108 26.94 -3.24 -3.26
N LYS A 109 28.12 -3.41 -2.63
CA LYS A 109 29.25 -4.17 -3.22
C LYS A 109 28.86 -5.58 -3.59
N LEU A 110 28.14 -6.28 -2.71
CA LEU A 110 27.67 -7.64 -3.00
C LEU A 110 26.70 -7.66 -4.20
N TRP A 111 25.82 -6.68 -4.35
CA TRP A 111 24.92 -6.60 -5.50
C TRP A 111 25.64 -6.35 -6.81
N GLU A 112 26.71 -5.54 -6.79
CA GLU A 112 27.58 -5.32 -7.93
C GLU A 112 28.37 -6.57 -8.30
N GLU A 113 29.02 -7.22 -7.32
CA GLU A 113 29.77 -8.47 -7.51
C GLU A 113 28.91 -9.61 -8.06
N LEU A 114 27.65 -9.68 -7.61
CA LEU A 114 26.69 -10.67 -8.08
C LEU A 114 25.94 -10.23 -9.35
N ASP A 115 26.15 -9.03 -9.90
CA ASP A 115 25.39 -8.48 -11.05
C ASP A 115 23.85 -8.45 -10.84
N ILE A 116 23.40 -8.23 -9.60
CA ILE A 116 21.97 -8.11 -9.25
C ILE A 116 21.54 -6.69 -8.89
N ALA A 117 22.44 -5.70 -8.94
CA ALA A 117 22.06 -4.30 -8.84
C ALA A 117 21.10 -3.94 -10.01
N PRO A 118 19.83 -3.58 -9.74
CA PRO A 118 18.84 -3.35 -10.79
C PRO A 118 19.17 -2.11 -11.60
N ARG A 119 18.93 -2.21 -12.92
CA ARG A 119 18.98 -1.08 -13.87
C ARG A 119 17.63 -0.37 -13.81
N ALA A 120 17.15 0.19 -14.93
CA ALA A 120 15.82 0.78 -14.98
C ALA A 120 14.70 -0.24 -14.70
N VAL A 121 13.62 0.18 -14.00
CA VAL A 121 12.52 -0.72 -13.59
C VAL A 121 11.93 -1.47 -14.80
N ASP A 122 11.53 -0.73 -15.84
CA ASP A 122 10.89 -1.31 -17.03
C ASP A 122 11.85 -2.16 -17.83
N ARG A 123 13.15 -1.84 -17.77
CA ARG A 123 14.18 -2.62 -18.44
C ARG A 123 14.31 -4.00 -17.83
N GLU A 124 14.21 -4.15 -16.51
CA GLU A 124 14.25 -5.47 -15.88
C GLU A 124 13.01 -6.30 -16.20
N ILE A 125 11.84 -5.65 -16.30
CA ILE A 125 10.60 -6.31 -16.74
C ILE A 125 10.72 -6.77 -18.20
N ALA A 126 11.15 -5.90 -19.11
CA ALA A 126 11.34 -6.23 -20.52
C ALA A 126 12.40 -7.33 -20.71
N THR A 127 13.49 -7.28 -19.95
CA THR A 127 14.55 -8.32 -19.96
C THR A 127 13.98 -9.65 -19.49
N ALA A 128 13.20 -9.68 -18.41
CA ALA A 128 12.56 -10.89 -17.91
C ALA A 128 11.61 -11.51 -18.96
N MET A 129 10.79 -10.69 -19.60
CA MET A 129 9.89 -11.15 -20.66
C MET A 129 10.65 -11.69 -21.88
N HIS A 130 11.75 -11.03 -22.26
CA HIS A 130 12.60 -11.49 -23.35
C HIS A 130 13.29 -12.82 -23.01
N MET A 131 13.93 -12.95 -21.83
CA MET A 131 14.61 -14.17 -21.39
C MET A 131 13.68 -15.39 -21.34
N THR A 132 12.39 -15.18 -21.09
CA THR A 132 11.39 -16.25 -21.00
C THR A 132 10.70 -16.59 -22.32
N HIS A 133 11.09 -15.96 -23.43
CA HIS A 133 10.62 -16.34 -24.76
C HIS A 133 11.13 -17.74 -25.17
N MET A 134 10.41 -18.40 -26.09
CA MET A 134 10.84 -19.68 -26.66
C MET A 134 12.21 -19.51 -27.35
N GLY A 135 13.14 -20.44 -27.10
CA GLY A 135 14.48 -20.43 -27.70
C GLY A 135 15.51 -19.55 -26.96
N ASN A 136 15.11 -18.83 -25.91
CA ASN A 136 16.02 -18.08 -25.04
C ASN A 136 16.44 -18.91 -23.81
N THR A 137 16.61 -18.27 -22.66
CA THR A 137 17.24 -18.83 -21.47
C THR A 137 16.58 -20.14 -21.03
N ALA A 138 17.35 -21.22 -21.02
CA ALA A 138 16.94 -22.53 -20.52
C ALA A 138 17.75 -22.98 -19.29
N ASP A 139 18.58 -22.09 -18.75
CA ASP A 139 19.28 -22.28 -17.48
C ASP A 139 18.44 -21.72 -16.33
N ALA A 140 18.07 -22.58 -15.39
CA ALA A 140 17.27 -22.19 -14.23
C ALA A 140 18.02 -21.22 -13.29
N ALA A 141 19.35 -21.35 -13.16
CA ALA A 141 20.14 -20.46 -12.31
C ALA A 141 20.11 -19.04 -12.85
N ALA A 142 20.34 -18.86 -14.16
CA ALA A 142 20.22 -17.56 -14.81
C ALA A 142 18.82 -16.94 -14.71
N LEU A 143 17.76 -17.75 -14.75
CA LEU A 143 16.37 -17.29 -14.60
C LEU A 143 16.07 -16.82 -13.17
N VAL A 144 16.55 -17.55 -12.16
CA VAL A 144 16.43 -17.15 -10.75
C VAL A 144 17.25 -15.89 -10.47
N HIS A 145 18.46 -15.80 -11.01
CA HIS A 145 19.32 -14.61 -10.91
C HIS A 145 18.61 -13.36 -11.46
N GLN A 146 18.06 -13.43 -12.67
CA GLN A 146 17.26 -12.34 -13.21
C GLN A 146 16.02 -12.05 -12.35
N SER A 147 15.41 -13.06 -11.74
CA SER A 147 14.25 -12.86 -10.85
C SER A 147 14.63 -12.04 -9.62
N LEU A 148 15.81 -12.26 -9.03
CA LEU A 148 16.32 -11.44 -7.93
C LEU A 148 16.49 -9.99 -8.37
N ARG A 149 17.14 -9.76 -9.53
CA ARG A 149 17.34 -8.41 -10.07
C ARG A 149 16.02 -7.70 -10.38
N THR A 150 15.06 -8.39 -11.01
CA THR A 150 13.72 -7.84 -11.31
C THR A 150 12.94 -7.55 -10.03
N GLY A 151 12.98 -8.42 -9.02
CA GLY A 151 12.33 -8.15 -7.72
C GLY A 151 12.97 -6.98 -6.96
N MET A 152 14.29 -6.82 -7.06
CA MET A 152 14.98 -5.65 -6.47
C MET A 152 14.60 -4.35 -7.17
N ALA A 153 14.37 -4.38 -8.49
CA ALA A 153 13.96 -3.20 -9.26
C ALA A 153 12.60 -2.63 -8.80
N ASP A 154 11.76 -3.49 -8.22
CA ASP A 154 10.54 -3.09 -7.55
C ASP A 154 10.85 -2.49 -6.17
N GLY A 155 11.41 -3.28 -5.26
CA GLY A 155 11.59 -2.86 -3.86
C GLY A 155 12.45 -1.60 -3.66
N TRP A 156 13.51 -1.44 -4.44
CA TRP A 156 14.41 -0.26 -4.43
C TRP A 156 14.11 0.72 -5.57
N GLY A 157 13.03 0.51 -6.32
CA GLY A 157 12.61 1.37 -7.43
C GLY A 157 11.15 1.71 -7.31
N GLY A 158 10.28 0.97 -8.03
CA GLY A 158 8.85 1.26 -8.12
C GLY A 158 8.17 1.50 -6.77
N SER A 159 8.28 0.54 -5.83
CA SER A 159 7.65 0.65 -4.51
C SER A 159 8.23 1.78 -3.66
N MET A 160 9.56 1.96 -3.68
CA MET A 160 10.21 3.00 -2.86
C MET A 160 9.88 4.40 -3.39
N MET A 161 9.90 4.61 -4.71
CA MET A 161 9.46 5.86 -5.32
C MET A 161 8.00 6.15 -5.02
N GLY A 162 7.12 5.15 -5.20
CA GLY A 162 5.69 5.29 -4.89
C GLY A 162 5.46 5.72 -3.43
N THR A 163 6.19 5.14 -2.49
CA THR A 163 6.09 5.49 -1.05
C THR A 163 6.59 6.91 -0.77
N GLU A 164 7.81 7.25 -1.19
CA GLU A 164 8.42 8.56 -0.92
C GLU A 164 7.60 9.71 -1.52
N PHE A 165 7.13 9.52 -2.76
CA PHE A 165 6.37 10.56 -3.47
C PHE A 165 4.93 10.67 -2.97
N SER A 166 4.33 9.56 -2.55
CA SER A 166 3.03 9.59 -1.85
C SER A 166 3.13 10.37 -0.55
N ASP A 167 4.21 10.19 0.23
CA ASP A 167 4.40 10.96 1.47
C ASP A 167 4.61 12.46 1.19
N ILE A 168 5.33 12.82 0.12
CA ILE A 168 5.48 14.22 -0.30
C ILE A 168 4.13 14.86 -0.63
N MET A 169 3.25 14.15 -1.35
CA MET A 169 1.97 14.71 -1.83
C MET A 169 0.82 14.60 -0.82
N PHE A 170 0.78 13.52 -0.05
CA PHE A 170 -0.34 13.17 0.83
C PHE A 170 0.02 13.33 2.31
N GLY A 171 1.29 13.59 2.61
CA GLY A 171 1.83 13.73 3.96
C GLY A 171 2.46 12.44 4.45
N THR A 172 3.61 12.54 5.12
CA THR A 172 4.25 11.40 5.79
C THR A 172 3.31 10.87 6.89
N PRO A 173 2.97 9.57 6.91
CA PRO A 173 2.12 8.97 7.94
C PRO A 173 2.63 9.27 9.35
N SER A 174 1.70 9.46 10.28
CA SER A 174 1.97 9.65 11.71
C SER A 174 0.98 8.86 12.56
N GLU A 175 1.32 8.58 13.84
CA GLU A 175 0.48 7.75 14.72
C GLU A 175 -0.98 8.21 14.68
N THR A 176 -1.86 7.32 14.22
CA THR A 176 -3.27 7.62 13.99
C THR A 176 -4.13 6.46 14.49
N GLN A 177 -5.25 6.80 15.14
CA GLN A 177 -6.21 5.82 15.63
C GLN A 177 -7.28 5.53 14.56
N THR A 178 -7.69 4.28 14.46
CA THR A 178 -8.73 3.83 13.53
C THR A 178 -9.46 2.59 14.06
N GLU A 179 -10.43 2.10 13.29
CA GLU A 179 -11.17 0.88 13.56
C GLU A 179 -11.09 -0.06 12.34
N ALA A 180 -11.11 -1.37 12.59
CA ALA A 180 -11.04 -2.41 11.56
C ALA A 180 -12.12 -3.49 11.72
N ASP A 181 -12.47 -4.12 10.59
CA ASP A 181 -13.48 -5.18 10.37
C ASP A 181 -14.85 -4.66 9.90
N LEU A 182 -15.72 -5.57 9.46
CA LEU A 182 -17.00 -5.24 8.81
C LEU A 182 -17.95 -4.39 9.67
N GLY A 183 -17.77 -4.35 10.99
CA GLY A 183 -18.55 -3.50 11.90
C GLY A 183 -18.28 -2.00 11.76
N VAL A 184 -17.32 -1.57 10.94
CA VAL A 184 -17.09 -0.14 10.62
C VAL A 184 -18.12 0.44 9.64
N ILE A 185 -18.94 -0.41 9.02
CA ILE A 185 -20.06 0.00 8.16
C ILE A 185 -21.17 0.56 9.05
N GLU A 186 -21.75 1.70 8.65
CA GLU A 186 -22.70 2.45 9.48
C GLU A 186 -24.08 2.44 8.85
N LYS A 187 -25.08 1.94 9.59
CA LYS A 187 -26.45 1.84 9.08
C LYS A 187 -27.05 3.22 8.76
N ASP A 188 -26.69 4.28 9.46
CA ASP A 188 -27.31 5.60 9.32
C ASP A 188 -26.47 6.60 8.51
N LYS A 189 -25.39 6.16 7.87
CA LYS A 189 -24.54 6.97 6.98
C LYS A 189 -24.50 6.39 5.57
N VAL A 190 -24.14 7.23 4.60
CA VAL A 190 -23.80 6.78 3.23
C VAL A 190 -22.44 6.07 3.30
N ASN A 191 -22.38 4.79 2.96
CA ASN A 191 -21.17 3.99 3.02
C ASN A 191 -20.52 3.91 1.63
N ILE A 192 -19.31 4.46 1.52
CA ILE A 192 -18.45 4.35 0.34
C ILE A 192 -17.24 3.49 0.70
N ILE A 193 -16.92 2.55 -0.18
CA ILE A 193 -15.76 1.67 -0.04
C ILE A 193 -14.73 2.03 -1.10
N VAL A 194 -13.57 2.51 -0.65
CA VAL A 194 -12.38 2.66 -1.52
C VAL A 194 -11.61 1.34 -1.54
N HIS A 195 -11.37 0.79 -2.72
CA HIS A 195 -10.67 -0.48 -2.87
C HIS A 195 -9.72 -0.50 -4.07
N GLY A 196 -8.53 -1.07 -3.89
CA GLY A 196 -7.47 -1.03 -4.88
C GLY A 196 -6.14 -0.67 -4.24
N HIS A 197 -5.33 0.10 -4.95
CA HIS A 197 -3.93 0.42 -4.66
C HIS A 197 -3.53 1.86 -5.02
N ASP A 198 -4.35 2.65 -5.72
CA ASP A 198 -3.99 4.02 -6.11
C ASP A 198 -4.41 5.03 -5.01
N PRO A 199 -3.45 5.60 -4.25
CA PRO A 199 -3.76 6.57 -3.22
C PRO A 199 -4.27 7.89 -3.80
N ALA A 200 -3.92 8.27 -5.03
CA ALA A 200 -4.36 9.51 -5.63
C ALA A 200 -5.90 9.54 -5.73
N MET A 201 -6.51 8.41 -6.13
CA MET A 201 -7.96 8.25 -6.17
C MET A 201 -8.58 8.34 -4.78
N SER A 202 -8.11 7.54 -3.83
CA SER A 202 -8.72 7.49 -2.50
C SER A 202 -8.54 8.77 -1.69
N GLU A 203 -7.37 9.40 -1.79
CA GLU A 203 -7.04 10.66 -1.11
C GLU A 203 -8.08 11.73 -1.45
N THR A 204 -8.34 11.90 -2.76
CA THR A 204 -9.24 12.96 -3.20
C THR A 204 -10.70 12.66 -2.84
N ILE A 205 -11.11 11.39 -2.79
CA ILE A 205 -12.44 11.01 -2.28
C ILE A 205 -12.58 11.35 -0.79
N VAL A 206 -11.55 11.10 0.02
CA VAL A 206 -11.54 11.48 1.43
C VAL A 206 -11.69 12.99 1.58
N LEU A 207 -10.85 13.78 0.91
CA LEU A 207 -10.89 15.25 0.97
C LEU A 207 -12.22 15.83 0.46
N ALA A 208 -12.77 15.28 -0.62
CA ALA A 208 -14.04 15.74 -1.17
C ALA A 208 -15.24 15.38 -0.28
N SER A 209 -15.15 14.32 0.54
CA SER A 209 -16.21 13.94 1.47
C SER A 209 -16.40 14.90 2.63
N GLU A 210 -15.39 15.73 2.91
CA GLU A 210 -15.43 16.79 3.92
C GLU A 210 -16.00 18.11 3.38
N ASP A 211 -16.23 18.21 2.06
CA ASP A 211 -16.82 19.39 1.45
C ASP A 211 -18.24 19.63 1.98
N ARG A 212 -18.50 20.87 2.40
CA ARG A 212 -19.78 21.26 2.99
C ARG A 212 -20.98 20.96 2.08
N ALA A 213 -20.88 21.20 0.78
CA ALA A 213 -21.97 20.94 -0.16
C ALA A 213 -22.26 19.43 -0.27
N ILE A 214 -21.22 18.59 -0.21
CA ILE A 214 -21.35 17.13 -0.22
C ILE A 214 -22.00 16.64 1.08
N LEU A 215 -21.57 17.15 2.23
CA LEU A 215 -22.18 16.82 3.53
C LEU A 215 -23.64 17.28 3.63
N ASP A 216 -23.96 18.48 3.12
CA ASP A 216 -25.32 19.00 3.08
C ASP A 216 -26.20 18.15 2.14
N HIS A 217 -25.65 17.64 1.04
CA HIS A 217 -26.35 16.69 0.17
C HIS A 217 -26.63 15.35 0.85
N ALA A 218 -25.65 14.77 1.56
CA ALA A 218 -25.86 13.55 2.34
C ALA A 218 -26.99 13.71 3.39
N ARG A 219 -27.08 14.88 4.03
CA ARG A 219 -28.16 15.19 4.97
C ARG A 219 -29.52 15.33 4.30
N SER A 220 -29.57 15.85 3.08
CA SER A 220 -30.85 16.06 2.37
C SER A 220 -31.54 14.75 1.98
N VAL A 221 -30.77 13.67 1.76
CA VAL A 221 -31.28 12.31 1.53
C VAL A 221 -31.54 11.52 2.82
N GLY A 222 -31.38 12.15 3.99
CA GLY A 222 -31.69 11.56 5.29
C GLY A 222 -30.55 10.78 5.96
N ALA A 223 -29.34 10.78 5.39
CA ALA A 223 -28.18 10.19 6.04
C ALA A 223 -27.63 11.12 7.14
N LYS A 224 -27.09 10.53 8.22
CA LYS A 224 -26.42 11.29 9.30
C LYS A 224 -25.03 11.80 8.91
N GLY A 225 -24.52 11.38 7.76
CA GLY A 225 -23.22 11.77 7.22
C GLY A 225 -22.72 10.76 6.22
N ILE A 226 -21.44 10.88 5.90
CA ILE A 226 -20.71 10.00 4.99
C ILE A 226 -19.77 9.13 5.82
N ASN A 227 -19.69 7.86 5.45
CA ASN A 227 -18.74 6.90 5.98
C ASN A 227 -17.87 6.38 4.84
N ILE A 228 -16.60 6.76 4.84
CA ILE A 228 -15.60 6.12 4.00
C ILE A 228 -14.95 5.01 4.81
N ALA A 229 -14.93 3.81 4.24
CA ALA A 229 -14.12 2.71 4.72
C ALA A 229 -13.33 2.12 3.55
N GLY A 230 -12.26 1.40 3.83
CA GLY A 230 -11.39 0.88 2.77
C GLY A 230 -11.17 -0.63 2.79
N LEU A 231 -10.81 -1.17 1.64
CA LEU A 231 -10.30 -2.54 1.46
C LEU A 231 -8.90 -2.55 0.82
N CYS A 232 -8.02 -3.44 1.30
CA CYS A 232 -6.68 -3.68 0.73
C CYS A 232 -5.77 -2.43 0.77
N CYS A 233 -4.87 -2.23 -0.21
CA CYS A 233 -3.77 -1.27 -0.06
C CYS A 233 -4.19 0.19 -0.11
N THR A 234 -5.12 0.57 -1.00
CA THR A 234 -5.67 1.95 -1.03
C THR A 234 -6.26 2.33 0.33
N ALA A 235 -6.89 1.37 1.02
CA ALA A 235 -7.37 1.56 2.38
C ALA A 235 -6.23 1.87 3.34
N ASN A 236 -5.15 1.07 3.31
CA ASN A 236 -4.00 1.30 4.16
C ASN A 236 -3.42 2.70 3.94
N GLU A 237 -3.33 3.17 2.69
CA GLU A 237 -2.82 4.51 2.37
C GLU A 237 -3.62 5.62 3.07
N VAL A 238 -4.95 5.62 2.94
CA VAL A 238 -5.81 6.64 3.59
C VAL A 238 -6.01 6.39 5.08
N THR A 239 -5.86 5.16 5.56
CA THR A 239 -5.89 4.83 7.00
C THR A 239 -4.65 5.41 7.68
N MET A 240 -3.47 5.24 7.08
CA MET A 240 -2.19 5.69 7.62
C MET A 240 -2.06 7.22 7.69
N ARG A 241 -2.83 7.95 6.87
CA ARG A 241 -2.76 9.42 6.77
C ARG A 241 -3.96 10.16 7.38
N HIS A 242 -5.16 9.56 7.29
CA HIS A 242 -6.41 10.20 7.72
C HIS A 242 -7.21 9.40 8.74
N GLY A 243 -6.74 8.21 9.13
CA GLY A 243 -7.46 7.35 10.08
C GLY A 243 -8.75 6.74 9.52
N VAL A 244 -8.92 6.74 8.18
CA VAL A 244 -10.04 6.06 7.51
C VAL A 244 -10.16 4.62 8.01
N ARG A 245 -11.39 4.14 8.20
CA ARG A 245 -11.64 2.83 8.80
C ARG A 245 -11.42 1.70 7.80
N MET A 246 -10.90 0.57 8.28
CA MET A 246 -10.60 -0.59 7.43
C MET A 246 -11.78 -1.58 7.44
N ALA A 247 -12.54 -1.66 6.35
CA ALA A 247 -13.66 -2.60 6.24
C ALA A 247 -13.20 -4.07 6.19
N GLY A 248 -12.00 -4.31 5.67
CA GLY A 248 -11.45 -5.66 5.58
C GLY A 248 -10.24 -5.78 4.66
N ASN A 249 -9.86 -7.03 4.40
CA ASN A 249 -8.75 -7.39 3.53
C ASN A 249 -9.21 -8.15 2.28
N PHE A 250 -8.25 -8.76 1.55
CA PHE A 250 -8.46 -9.35 0.23
C PHE A 250 -9.66 -10.31 0.12
N LEU A 251 -9.86 -11.23 1.06
CA LEU A 251 -10.99 -12.18 1.00
C LEU A 251 -12.28 -11.64 1.63
N GLN A 252 -12.30 -10.42 2.16
CA GLN A 252 -13.50 -9.77 2.69
C GLN A 252 -14.16 -8.81 1.69
N GLN A 253 -13.57 -8.61 0.52
CA GLN A 253 -14.10 -7.66 -0.47
C GLN A 253 -15.53 -7.98 -0.92
N GLU A 254 -15.89 -9.26 -1.02
CA GLU A 254 -17.26 -9.71 -1.29
C GLU A 254 -18.15 -9.59 -0.05
N ASN A 255 -17.61 -9.87 1.15
CA ASN A 255 -18.37 -9.78 2.41
C ASN A 255 -18.86 -8.37 2.72
N VAL A 256 -18.12 -7.34 2.30
CA VAL A 256 -18.55 -5.94 2.45
C VAL A 256 -19.87 -5.67 1.71
N LEU A 257 -20.06 -6.23 0.51
CA LEU A 257 -21.33 -6.14 -0.23
C LEU A 257 -22.46 -6.90 0.48
N LEU A 258 -22.15 -8.06 1.05
CA LEU A 258 -23.11 -8.90 1.75
C LEU A 258 -23.71 -8.24 3.00
N THR A 259 -23.14 -7.12 3.47
CA THR A 259 -23.74 -6.32 4.53
C THR A 259 -25.05 -5.64 4.10
N GLY A 260 -25.28 -5.47 2.79
CA GLY A 260 -26.44 -4.80 2.23
C GLY A 260 -26.51 -3.28 2.51
N ALA A 261 -25.44 -2.69 3.05
CA ALA A 261 -25.43 -1.30 3.50
C ALA A 261 -24.45 -0.39 2.73
N VAL A 262 -23.84 -0.88 1.63
CA VAL A 262 -22.86 -0.14 0.85
C VAL A 262 -23.50 0.50 -0.37
N GLU A 263 -23.38 1.82 -0.52
CA GLU A 263 -23.93 2.54 -1.67
C GLU A 263 -23.01 2.48 -2.87
N LEU A 264 -21.70 2.57 -2.63
CA LEU A 264 -20.69 2.63 -3.67
C LEU A 264 -19.45 1.84 -3.26
N ILE A 265 -18.98 0.99 -4.16
CA ILE A 265 -17.60 0.49 -4.15
C ILE A 265 -16.91 1.10 -5.35
N VAL A 266 -15.90 1.93 -5.07
CA VAL A 266 -15.07 2.57 -6.07
C VAL A 266 -13.71 1.87 -6.10
N VAL A 267 -13.29 1.47 -7.29
CA VAL A 267 -12.06 0.69 -7.48
C VAL A 267 -11.14 1.25 -8.55
N ASP A 268 -9.84 1.19 -8.27
CA ASP A 268 -8.79 1.52 -9.21
C ASP A 268 -8.23 0.27 -9.91
N VAL A 269 -7.07 -0.24 -9.51
CA VAL A 269 -6.29 -1.34 -10.05
C VAL A 269 -5.92 -2.36 -8.97
N GLN A 270 -5.59 -3.58 -9.44
CA GLN A 270 -4.97 -4.66 -8.67
C GLN A 270 -5.84 -5.27 -7.54
N CYS A 271 -5.82 -6.60 -7.44
CA CYS A 271 -6.50 -7.39 -6.40
C CYS A 271 -8.03 -7.26 -6.29
N ILE A 272 -8.68 -6.58 -7.23
CA ILE A 272 -10.14 -6.44 -7.29
C ILE A 272 -10.73 -7.66 -7.99
N PHE A 273 -11.67 -8.35 -7.33
CA PHE A 273 -12.35 -9.50 -7.90
C PHE A 273 -13.37 -9.05 -8.94
N PRO A 274 -13.30 -9.56 -10.19
CA PRO A 274 -14.36 -9.34 -11.17
C PRO A 274 -15.74 -9.85 -10.69
N ALA A 275 -15.76 -10.78 -9.74
CA ALA A 275 -16.97 -11.30 -9.10
C ALA A 275 -17.77 -10.23 -8.33
N ILE A 276 -17.14 -9.11 -7.95
CA ILE A 276 -17.84 -7.98 -7.34
C ILE A 276 -18.92 -7.41 -8.26
N ALA A 277 -18.69 -7.38 -9.58
CA ALA A 277 -19.65 -6.81 -10.53
C ALA A 277 -21.01 -7.55 -10.49
N PRO A 278 -21.10 -8.87 -10.77
CA PRO A 278 -22.37 -9.59 -10.66
C PRO A 278 -22.89 -9.66 -9.22
N LEU A 279 -22.03 -9.63 -8.19
CA LEU A 279 -22.49 -9.59 -6.80
C LEU A 279 -23.20 -8.27 -6.47
N SER A 280 -22.73 -7.14 -7.00
CA SER A 280 -23.31 -5.81 -6.77
C SER A 280 -24.73 -5.70 -7.30
N GLU A 281 -25.06 -6.41 -8.40
CA GLU A 281 -26.42 -6.47 -8.98
C GLU A 281 -27.46 -7.10 -8.04
N CYS A 282 -27.04 -7.86 -7.02
CA CYS A 282 -27.94 -8.44 -6.02
C CYS A 282 -28.44 -7.41 -4.98
N PHE A 283 -27.78 -6.24 -4.92
CA PHE A 283 -28.02 -5.16 -3.97
C PHE A 283 -28.25 -3.84 -4.73
N HIS A 284 -28.40 -2.73 -4.00
CA HIS A 284 -28.47 -1.40 -4.61
C HIS A 284 -27.09 -0.85 -4.99
N THR A 285 -26.01 -1.45 -4.46
CA THR A 285 -24.63 -0.95 -4.56
C THR A 285 -24.20 -0.65 -6.00
N HIS A 286 -23.66 0.55 -6.21
CA HIS A 286 -22.93 0.86 -7.44
C HIS A 286 -21.50 0.33 -7.34
N PHE A 287 -21.08 -0.42 -8.36
CA PHE A 287 -19.69 -0.84 -8.53
C PHE A 287 -19.04 -0.03 -9.64
N VAL A 288 -18.05 0.79 -9.30
CA VAL A 288 -17.41 1.74 -10.20
C VAL A 288 -15.94 1.43 -10.36
N THR A 289 -15.50 1.26 -11.61
CA THR A 289 -14.08 1.20 -11.98
C THR A 289 -13.60 2.59 -12.42
N THR A 290 -12.41 2.99 -11.98
CA THR A 290 -11.85 4.31 -12.26
C THR A 290 -10.64 4.31 -13.19
N SER A 291 -9.87 3.22 -13.19
CA SER A 291 -8.66 3.11 -14.01
C SER A 291 -8.93 2.52 -15.39
N GLU A 292 -8.33 3.12 -16.41
CA GLU A 292 -8.39 2.64 -17.80
C GLU A 292 -7.76 1.25 -18.00
N ILE A 293 -6.76 0.90 -17.18
CA ILE A 293 -6.04 -0.39 -17.27
C ILE A 293 -6.71 -1.50 -16.45
N ALA A 294 -7.80 -1.21 -15.74
CA ALA A 294 -8.53 -2.16 -14.89
C ALA A 294 -10.05 -2.10 -15.10
N ARG A 295 -10.48 -2.28 -16.35
CA ARG A 295 -11.90 -2.32 -16.71
C ARG A 295 -12.52 -3.68 -16.39
N ILE A 296 -13.66 -3.67 -15.69
CA ILE A 296 -14.40 -4.87 -15.29
C ILE A 296 -15.79 -4.86 -15.95
N PRO A 297 -16.16 -5.91 -16.71
CA PRO A 297 -17.50 -6.00 -17.29
C PRO A 297 -18.61 -5.93 -16.23
N GLY A 298 -19.67 -5.16 -16.52
CA GLY A 298 -20.78 -4.94 -15.60
C GLY A 298 -20.57 -3.79 -14.61
N ALA A 299 -19.33 -3.30 -14.44
CA ALA A 299 -19.08 -2.11 -13.65
C ALA A 299 -19.49 -0.83 -14.39
N ILE A 300 -19.91 0.18 -13.63
CA ILE A 300 -19.94 1.56 -14.10
C ILE A 300 -18.49 2.02 -14.26
N HIS A 301 -18.21 2.81 -15.28
CA HIS A 301 -16.86 3.34 -15.50
C HIS A 301 -16.87 4.87 -15.44
N VAL A 302 -16.08 5.40 -14.50
CA VAL A 302 -15.86 6.84 -14.33
C VAL A 302 -14.34 7.03 -14.36
N SER A 303 -13.80 7.43 -15.51
CA SER A 303 -12.36 7.69 -15.64
C SER A 303 -11.90 8.67 -14.56
N PHE A 304 -10.81 8.36 -13.88
CA PHE A 304 -10.18 9.22 -12.89
C PHE A 304 -8.87 9.77 -13.43
N GLU A 305 -8.75 11.10 -13.46
CA GLU A 305 -7.63 11.83 -14.04
C GLU A 305 -7.08 12.78 -12.99
N ALA A 306 -5.76 12.78 -12.77
CA ALA A 306 -5.16 13.54 -11.68
C ALA A 306 -5.52 15.03 -11.70
N GLU A 307 -5.64 15.64 -12.87
CA GLU A 307 -6.00 17.06 -13.03
C GLU A 307 -7.46 17.39 -12.66
N ARG A 308 -8.36 16.40 -12.75
CA ARG A 308 -9.81 16.55 -12.51
C ARG A 308 -10.29 15.74 -11.29
N ALA A 309 -9.34 15.19 -10.54
CA ALA A 309 -9.56 14.28 -9.43
C ALA A 309 -10.63 14.77 -8.44
N TYR A 310 -10.62 16.06 -8.09
CA TYR A 310 -11.56 16.61 -7.10
C TYR A 310 -13.00 16.68 -7.62
N GLU A 311 -13.18 17.02 -8.89
CA GLU A 311 -14.50 17.03 -9.55
C GLU A 311 -15.05 15.61 -9.67
N GLN A 312 -14.21 14.67 -10.10
CA GLN A 312 -14.56 13.26 -10.25
C GLN A 312 -14.88 12.62 -8.89
N ALA A 313 -14.13 12.94 -7.84
CA ALA A 313 -14.44 12.51 -6.48
C ALA A 313 -15.82 12.99 -6.01
N LYS A 314 -16.18 14.26 -6.30
CA LYS A 314 -17.52 14.79 -6.00
C LYS A 314 -18.62 14.10 -6.80
N GLU A 315 -18.37 13.74 -8.06
CA GLU A 315 -19.30 12.96 -8.88
C GLU A 315 -19.58 11.58 -8.26
N LEU A 316 -18.52 10.87 -7.85
CA LEU A 316 -18.62 9.57 -7.20
C LEU A 316 -19.37 9.66 -5.86
N LEU A 317 -19.05 10.66 -5.03
CA LEU A 317 -19.73 10.88 -3.76
C LEU A 317 -21.22 11.20 -3.96
N THR A 318 -21.54 12.02 -4.96
CA THR A 318 -22.93 12.33 -5.34
C THR A 318 -23.67 11.07 -5.77
N MET A 319 -23.05 10.22 -6.61
CA MET A 319 -23.61 8.93 -7.01
C MET A 319 -23.91 8.03 -5.81
N ALA A 320 -23.01 7.98 -4.82
CA ALA A 320 -23.22 7.20 -3.60
C ALA A 320 -24.38 7.77 -2.76
N ILE A 321 -24.42 9.10 -2.56
CA ILE A 321 -25.44 9.79 -1.78
C ILE A 321 -26.83 9.56 -2.38
N ASP A 322 -26.99 9.73 -3.69
CA ASP A 322 -28.26 9.52 -4.39
C ASP A 322 -28.75 8.07 -4.25
N ASN A 323 -27.80 7.13 -4.18
CA ASN A 323 -28.09 5.70 -4.07
C ASN A 323 -28.51 5.27 -2.66
N PHE A 324 -28.24 6.06 -1.62
CA PHE A 324 -28.59 5.75 -0.23
C PHE A 324 -30.09 5.46 -0.05
N THR A 325 -30.95 6.22 -0.75
CA THR A 325 -32.41 6.06 -0.70
C THR A 325 -32.92 4.75 -1.29
N LYS A 326 -32.10 4.03 -2.07
CA LYS A 326 -32.42 2.73 -2.66
C LYS A 326 -32.01 1.54 -1.79
N ARG A 327 -31.37 1.80 -0.64
CA ARG A 327 -30.95 0.77 0.30
C ARG A 327 -32.16 -0.02 0.81
N ASP A 328 -32.10 -1.34 0.68
CA ASP A 328 -33.14 -2.25 1.17
C ASP A 328 -32.88 -2.62 2.63
N GLU A 329 -33.62 -2.00 3.54
CA GLU A 329 -33.57 -2.24 4.99
C GLU A 329 -33.72 -3.72 5.36
N ALA A 330 -34.45 -4.52 4.58
CA ALA A 330 -34.65 -5.94 4.86
C ALA A 330 -33.40 -6.80 4.57
N LYS A 331 -32.46 -6.29 3.78
CA LYS A 331 -31.21 -6.98 3.41
C LYS A 331 -30.01 -6.55 4.26
N ILE A 332 -30.18 -5.59 5.17
CA ILE A 332 -29.06 -5.08 5.97
C ILE A 332 -28.68 -6.09 7.05
N LEU A 333 -27.40 -6.50 7.03
CA LEU A 333 -26.77 -7.29 8.09
C LEU A 333 -25.33 -6.80 8.30
N ILE A 334 -25.14 -5.89 9.25
CA ILE A 334 -23.81 -5.41 9.64
C ILE A 334 -23.35 -6.18 10.89
N PRO A 335 -22.30 -7.02 10.80
CA PRO A 335 -21.74 -7.70 11.96
C PRO A 335 -21.28 -6.70 13.02
N GLN A 336 -21.64 -6.94 14.29
CA GLN A 336 -21.23 -6.07 15.40
C GLN A 336 -19.83 -6.42 15.93
N ASN A 337 -18.88 -6.61 15.00
CA ASN A 337 -17.48 -6.86 15.32
C ASN A 337 -16.60 -5.82 14.65
N LYS A 338 -15.82 -5.11 15.48
CA LYS A 338 -14.74 -4.23 15.05
C LYS A 338 -13.71 -4.12 16.16
N GLN A 339 -12.48 -3.81 15.79
CA GLN A 339 -11.37 -3.63 16.73
C GLN A 339 -10.72 -2.27 16.50
N ASN A 340 -10.24 -1.65 17.58
CA ASN A 340 -9.41 -0.45 17.48
C ASN A 340 -8.01 -0.84 17.00
N ALA A 341 -7.37 0.07 16.27
CA ALA A 341 -5.99 -0.06 15.82
C ALA A 341 -5.28 1.30 15.85
N SER A 342 -4.00 1.27 16.24
CA SER A 342 -3.05 2.36 16.09
C SER A 342 -2.17 2.06 14.88
N VAL A 343 -2.15 2.97 13.92
CA VAL A 343 -1.43 2.84 12.64
C VAL A 343 -0.58 4.09 12.40
N GLY A 344 0.00 4.24 11.21
CA GLY A 344 0.73 5.45 10.84
C GLY A 344 2.23 5.43 11.17
N TYR A 345 2.78 4.25 11.48
CA TYR A 345 4.20 4.06 11.81
C TYR A 345 5.09 4.08 10.56
N SER A 346 5.26 5.26 9.95
CA SER A 346 6.32 5.51 8.95
C SER A 346 7.72 5.36 9.58
N CYS A 347 8.76 5.28 8.75
CA CYS A 347 10.14 5.27 9.24
C CYS A 347 10.45 6.50 10.11
N GLU A 348 9.93 7.67 9.72
CA GLU A 348 10.01 8.94 10.44
C GLU A 348 9.26 8.88 11.78
N THR A 349 8.03 8.38 11.79
CA THR A 349 7.25 8.22 13.03
C THR A 349 7.91 7.26 13.99
N ILE A 350 8.43 6.13 13.51
CA ILE A 350 9.14 5.18 14.37
C ILE A 350 10.34 5.86 15.05
N ARG A 351 11.16 6.62 14.32
CA ARG A 351 12.29 7.35 14.94
C ARG A 351 11.82 8.40 15.94
N LYS A 352 10.71 9.08 15.66
CA LYS A 352 10.08 10.03 16.58
C LYS A 352 9.60 9.37 17.87
N GLU A 353 8.96 8.19 17.81
CA GLU A 353 8.54 7.46 19.01
C GLU A 353 9.76 6.98 19.81
N LEU A 354 10.82 6.54 19.13
CA LEU A 354 12.07 6.15 19.78
C LEU A 354 12.76 7.32 20.49
N ASP A 355 12.61 8.56 20.02
CA ASP A 355 13.10 9.75 20.73
C ASP A 355 12.41 9.97 22.09
N GLY A 356 11.24 9.35 22.32
CA GLY A 356 10.52 9.37 23.60
C GLY A 356 11.23 8.59 24.73
N VAL A 357 12.14 7.67 24.38
CA VAL A 357 12.79 6.77 25.34
C VAL A 357 14.29 7.03 25.52
N ILE A 358 14.85 8.08 24.89
CA ILE A 358 16.27 8.42 25.00
C ILE A 358 16.57 9.45 26.08
N ASN A 359 17.84 9.53 26.49
CA ASN A 359 18.31 10.59 27.36
C ASN A 359 18.80 11.80 26.55
N SER A 360 18.09 12.92 26.65
CA SER A 360 18.38 14.14 25.88
C SER A 360 19.75 14.80 26.13
N HIS A 361 20.49 14.38 27.16
CA HIS A 361 21.82 14.91 27.47
C HIS A 361 22.96 14.12 26.82
N VAL A 362 22.71 12.88 26.39
CA VAL A 362 23.77 11.96 25.92
C VAL A 362 23.47 11.28 24.60
N ASP A 363 22.19 11.13 24.25
CA ASP A 363 21.76 10.42 23.05
C ASP A 363 21.45 11.37 21.89
N VAL A 364 21.60 10.83 20.69
CA VAL A 364 21.28 11.52 19.42
C VAL A 364 19.85 11.18 19.03
N ARG A 365 19.07 12.23 18.74
CA ARG A 365 17.69 12.15 18.25
C ARG A 365 17.62 11.70 16.79
N ASP A 366 16.43 11.30 16.35
CA ASP A 366 16.14 10.88 14.97
C ASP A 366 16.99 9.68 14.51
N THR A 367 17.14 8.68 15.40
CA THR A 367 17.89 7.44 15.09
C THR A 367 17.12 6.19 15.51
N TYR A 368 17.49 5.04 14.94
CA TYR A 368 16.99 3.73 15.37
C TYR A 368 17.75 3.15 16.57
N LYS A 369 18.66 3.91 17.19
CA LYS A 369 19.57 3.42 18.24
C LYS A 369 18.82 2.70 19.38
N PRO A 370 17.71 3.22 19.93
CA PRO A 370 17.02 2.54 21.03
C PRO A 370 16.48 1.16 20.64
N LEU A 371 15.95 1.02 19.43
CA LEU A 371 15.49 -0.27 18.90
C LEU A 371 16.66 -1.24 18.69
N ILE A 372 17.77 -0.75 18.12
CA ILE A 372 19.00 -1.54 17.91
C ILE A 372 19.55 -2.03 19.26
N GLU A 373 19.54 -1.20 20.29
CA GLU A 373 19.98 -1.58 21.64
C GLU A 373 19.07 -2.62 22.28
N CYS A 374 17.75 -2.54 22.07
CA CYS A 374 16.82 -3.58 22.52
C CYS A 374 17.09 -4.93 21.84
N ILE A 375 17.42 -4.93 20.54
CA ILE A 375 17.76 -6.16 19.80
C ILE A 375 19.12 -6.72 20.24
N THR A 376 20.15 -5.87 20.31
CA THR A 376 21.53 -6.30 20.63
C THR A 376 21.70 -6.73 22.09
N SER A 377 20.92 -6.18 23.01
CA SER A 377 20.85 -6.64 24.42
C SER A 377 20.06 -7.94 24.61
N GLY A 378 19.28 -8.35 23.60
CA GLY A 378 18.41 -9.52 23.66
C GLY A 378 17.07 -9.28 24.37
N VAL A 379 16.72 -8.04 24.71
CA VAL A 379 15.36 -7.68 25.18
C VAL A 379 14.35 -7.96 24.07
N LEU A 380 14.68 -7.62 22.84
CA LEU A 380 14.00 -8.11 21.65
C LEU A 380 14.87 -9.19 21.00
N ARG A 381 14.26 -10.31 20.64
CA ARG A 381 14.96 -11.41 19.97
C ARG A 381 15.20 -11.17 18.48
N GLY A 382 14.46 -10.22 17.91
CA GLY A 382 14.59 -9.82 16.51
C GLY A 382 13.37 -9.04 16.05
N ALA A 383 13.34 -8.75 14.75
CA ALA A 383 12.24 -8.10 14.07
C ALA A 383 11.82 -8.93 12.85
N VAL A 384 10.52 -9.03 12.58
CA VAL A 384 9.97 -9.74 11.42
C VAL A 384 9.02 -8.83 10.66
N ALA A 385 9.19 -8.77 9.34
CA ALA A 385 8.21 -8.17 8.45
C ALA A 385 7.14 -9.21 8.05
N MET A 386 5.90 -9.04 8.54
CA MET A 386 4.76 -9.87 8.17
C MET A 386 3.96 -9.18 7.06
N VAL A 387 3.97 -9.76 5.86
CA VAL A 387 3.40 -9.14 4.65
C VAL A 387 2.53 -10.13 3.88
N GLY A 388 1.87 -9.65 2.84
CA GLY A 388 1.20 -10.49 1.86
C GLY A 388 -0.30 -10.65 2.07
N CYS A 389 -0.87 -11.56 1.29
CA CYS A 389 -2.30 -11.64 1.00
C CYS A 389 -2.99 -12.77 1.76
N ASN A 390 -4.28 -12.96 1.47
CA ASN A 390 -5.00 -14.17 1.80
C ASN A 390 -5.00 -15.15 0.61
N ASN A 391 -5.20 -16.44 0.89
CA ASN A 391 -5.34 -17.47 -0.13
C ASN A 391 -6.41 -18.48 0.31
N PRO A 392 -7.42 -18.81 -0.51
CA PRO A 392 -8.48 -19.77 -0.15
C PRO A 392 -8.00 -21.18 0.23
N LYS A 393 -6.74 -21.53 -0.09
CA LYS A 393 -6.11 -22.80 0.36
C LYS A 393 -5.86 -22.85 1.87
N VAL A 394 -5.90 -21.70 2.54
CA VAL A 394 -5.74 -21.54 3.98
C VAL A 394 -7.00 -20.85 4.51
N ARG A 395 -7.44 -21.22 5.71
CA ARG A 395 -8.55 -20.52 6.38
C ARG A 395 -8.23 -19.01 6.42
N PRO A 396 -9.16 -18.12 6.04
CA PRO A 396 -8.91 -16.67 6.04
C PRO A 396 -8.28 -16.19 7.35
N ASP A 397 -7.23 -15.37 7.22
CA ASP A 397 -6.40 -14.77 8.29
C ASP A 397 -5.70 -15.71 9.28
N TYR A 398 -6.02 -17.01 9.30
CA TYR A 398 -5.53 -17.93 10.31
C TYR A 398 -4.01 -17.94 10.44
N SER A 399 -3.29 -18.15 9.33
CA SER A 399 -1.82 -18.16 9.36
C SER A 399 -1.22 -16.80 9.74
N HIS A 400 -1.81 -15.70 9.29
CA HIS A 400 -1.34 -14.35 9.67
C HIS A 400 -1.42 -14.17 11.19
N ILE A 401 -2.59 -14.40 11.77
CA ILE A 401 -2.85 -14.16 13.19
C ILE A 401 -2.04 -15.10 14.08
N GLU A 402 -2.01 -16.40 13.78
CA GLU A 402 -1.32 -17.38 14.62
C GLU A 402 0.20 -17.19 14.58
N ILE A 403 0.78 -16.89 13.41
CA ILE A 403 2.21 -16.58 13.31
C ILE A 403 2.53 -15.30 14.08
N MET A 404 1.72 -14.24 13.93
CA MET A 404 1.95 -12.99 14.65
C MET A 404 1.87 -13.17 16.18
N LYS A 405 0.87 -13.89 16.68
CA LYS A 405 0.75 -14.20 18.12
C LYS A 405 1.95 -14.97 18.65
N GLU A 406 2.43 -15.97 17.91
CA GLU A 406 3.61 -16.74 18.32
C GLU A 406 4.86 -15.85 18.35
N LEU A 407 5.07 -15.01 17.34
CA LEU A 407 6.22 -14.10 17.28
C LEU A 407 6.22 -13.09 18.43
N ILE A 408 5.11 -12.39 18.67
CA ILE A 408 5.07 -11.36 19.74
C ILE A 408 5.19 -11.98 21.13
N ALA A 409 4.61 -13.17 21.36
CA ALA A 409 4.75 -13.91 22.62
C ALA A 409 6.21 -14.34 22.88
N ASN A 410 7.02 -14.40 21.83
CA ASN A 410 8.42 -14.81 21.85
C ASN A 410 9.39 -13.62 21.68
N ASP A 411 8.99 -12.41 22.09
CA ASP A 411 9.81 -11.18 22.08
C ASP A 411 10.34 -10.77 20.71
N ILE A 412 9.59 -11.07 19.64
CA ILE A 412 9.92 -10.64 18.27
C ILE A 412 8.96 -9.52 17.87
N ILE A 413 9.50 -8.33 17.63
CA ILE A 413 8.70 -7.21 17.14
C ILE A 413 8.28 -7.44 15.69
N ILE A 414 7.04 -7.07 15.35
CA ILE A 414 6.48 -7.28 14.02
C ILE A 414 6.25 -5.94 13.35
N ILE A 415 6.73 -5.82 12.13
CA ILE A 415 6.34 -4.77 11.18
C ILE A 415 5.40 -5.43 10.19
N THR A 416 4.21 -4.88 9.96
CA THR A 416 3.23 -5.52 9.07
C THR A 416 2.66 -4.55 8.04
N THR A 417 2.41 -5.04 6.83
CA THR A 417 1.86 -4.25 5.72
C THR A 417 0.77 -5.02 4.97
N GLY A 418 0.07 -4.34 4.06
CA GLY A 418 -0.91 -4.97 3.17
C GLY A 418 -2.07 -5.65 3.91
N CYS A 419 -2.52 -6.80 3.39
CA CYS A 419 -3.63 -7.56 4.00
C CYS A 419 -3.25 -8.24 5.32
N SER A 420 -1.95 -8.49 5.55
CA SER A 420 -1.44 -8.95 6.85
C SER A 420 -1.67 -7.90 7.94
N ALA A 421 -1.40 -6.62 7.65
CA ALA A 421 -1.69 -5.51 8.56
C ALA A 421 -3.18 -5.42 8.91
N GLN A 422 -4.05 -5.54 7.91
CA GLN A 422 -5.49 -5.56 8.13
C GLN A 422 -5.94 -6.79 8.94
N ALA A 423 -5.31 -7.95 8.76
CA ALA A 423 -5.57 -9.13 9.60
C ALA A 423 -5.17 -8.86 11.07
N ALA A 424 -4.03 -8.22 11.30
CA ALA A 424 -3.58 -7.81 12.63
C ALA A 424 -4.54 -6.82 13.29
N ALA A 425 -4.97 -5.80 12.56
CA ALA A 425 -5.93 -4.80 13.03
C ALA A 425 -7.26 -5.44 13.46
N LYS A 426 -7.85 -6.28 12.61
CA LYS A 426 -9.11 -7.01 12.92
C LYS A 426 -8.97 -7.99 14.09
N ALA A 427 -7.76 -8.49 14.34
CA ALA A 427 -7.48 -9.38 15.47
C ALA A 427 -7.15 -8.62 16.76
N GLY A 428 -7.12 -7.28 16.75
CA GLY A 428 -6.76 -6.44 17.89
C GLY A 428 -5.27 -6.44 18.22
N LEU A 429 -4.40 -6.90 17.30
CA LEU A 429 -2.95 -6.96 17.51
C LEU A 429 -2.25 -5.62 17.27
N MET A 430 -2.95 -4.64 16.69
CA MET A 430 -2.48 -3.27 16.47
C MET A 430 -2.98 -2.30 17.53
N ASN A 431 -3.47 -2.80 18.66
CA ASN A 431 -3.88 -1.98 19.78
C ASN A 431 -2.76 -2.01 20.85
N LYS A 432 -2.47 -0.88 21.51
CA LYS A 432 -1.48 -0.81 22.60
C LYS A 432 -1.76 -1.83 23.72
N GLU A 433 -3.02 -2.19 23.96
CA GLU A 433 -3.36 -3.26 24.91
C GLU A 433 -2.86 -4.66 24.49
N ALA A 434 -2.56 -4.87 23.20
CA ALA A 434 -1.96 -6.11 22.72
C ALA A 434 -0.56 -6.36 23.27
N ALA A 435 0.10 -5.36 23.87
CA ALA A 435 1.33 -5.53 24.64
C ALA A 435 1.19 -6.59 25.75
N GLU A 436 -0.02 -6.83 26.26
CA GLU A 436 -0.28 -7.89 27.24
C GLU A 436 -0.19 -9.32 26.65
N LEU A 437 -0.23 -9.45 25.33
CA LEU A 437 -0.02 -10.72 24.61
C LEU A 437 1.46 -10.98 24.29
N CYS A 438 2.30 -9.95 24.40
CA CYS A 438 3.72 -10.03 24.10
C CYS A 438 4.51 -10.76 25.20
N GLY A 439 5.67 -11.30 24.83
CA GLY A 439 6.69 -11.71 25.79
C GLY A 439 7.15 -10.53 26.66
N GLU A 440 7.80 -10.82 27.79
CA GLU A 440 8.15 -9.78 28.80
C GLU A 440 9.07 -8.70 28.24
N GLY A 441 9.97 -9.04 27.30
CA GLY A 441 10.88 -8.10 26.67
C GLY A 441 10.15 -7.13 25.76
N LEU A 442 9.38 -7.66 24.81
CA LEU A 442 8.60 -6.84 23.88
C LEU A 442 7.51 -6.05 24.59
N LYS A 443 6.82 -6.64 25.57
CA LYS A 443 5.84 -5.95 26.42
C LYS A 443 6.44 -4.73 27.12
N ARG A 444 7.65 -4.87 27.66
CA ARG A 444 8.36 -3.74 28.28
C ARG A 444 8.70 -2.66 27.27
N VAL A 445 9.16 -3.03 26.07
CA VAL A 445 9.46 -2.08 25.00
C VAL A 445 8.21 -1.31 24.56
N CYS A 446 7.10 -2.01 24.29
CA CYS A 446 5.81 -1.40 23.96
C CYS A 446 5.36 -0.38 25.01
N LYS A 447 5.45 -0.72 26.31
CA LYS A 447 5.08 0.20 27.39
C LYS A 447 6.01 1.39 27.56
N LEU A 448 7.30 1.24 27.24
CA LEU A 448 8.27 2.33 27.33
C LEU A 448 8.13 3.31 26.17
N ALA A 449 7.97 2.79 24.95
CA ALA A 449 7.85 3.58 23.73
C ALA A 449 6.40 4.01 23.43
N ASP A 450 5.43 3.56 24.23
CA ASP A 450 3.98 3.79 24.04
C ASP A 450 3.47 3.36 22.65
N ILE A 451 3.87 2.16 22.20
CA ILE A 451 3.54 1.57 20.89
C ILE A 451 2.88 0.20 20.98
#